data_AF-A0A1A8G5W1-F1
#
_entry.id   AF-A0A1A8G5W1-F1
#
_cell.length_a   1.000
_cell.length_b   1.000
_cell.length_c   1.000
_cell.angle_alpha   90.00
_cell.angle_beta   90.00
_cell.angle_gamma   90.00
#
_symmetry.space_group_name_H-M   'P 1'
#
loop_
_entity.id
_entity.type
_entity.pdbx_description
1 polymer ?
#
loop_
_entity_poly.entity_id
_entity_poly.type
_entity_poly.pdbx_seq_one_letter_code
_entity_poly.pdbx_strand_id
1 'polypeptide(L)'
;NGVHRHGPIQVEFVSADLEEDIISRIFRIYNAARPQDGYRMVQQFQFLGWPMYRDTPMSKRSILKLIRQVDKWQEEYDGGEGRTVVHCLNGGGRSGTFCAISIVCEMLQHQHSVDVFHAVKTLRNNKPNMVDLLDQYKFCYEVALEYLNSG
;
A
#
# COMPACT_ATOMS: atom_id res chain seq x y z
N ASN A 1 8.79 -12.73 -23.02
CA ASN A 1 7.91 -13.86 -22.64
C ASN A 1 7.89 -13.95 -21.12
N GLY A 2 7.14 -13.06 -20.47
CA GLY A 2 7.23 -12.75 -19.03
C GLY A 2 6.33 -13.62 -18.15
N VAL A 3 6.37 -14.94 -18.33
CA VAL A 3 5.63 -15.89 -17.49
C VAL A 3 6.60 -16.62 -16.57
N HIS A 4 6.34 -16.59 -15.27
CA HIS A 4 7.14 -17.26 -14.24
C HIS A 4 6.27 -18.22 -13.43
N ARG A 5 6.85 -19.31 -12.95
CA ARG A 5 6.17 -20.31 -12.12
C ARG A 5 6.82 -20.43 -10.75
N HIS A 6 5.97 -20.41 -9.73
CA HIS A 6 6.31 -20.57 -8.31
C HIS A 6 5.42 -21.67 -7.73
N GLY A 7 5.87 -22.92 -7.82
CA GLY A 7 5.03 -24.07 -7.51
C GLY A 7 3.80 -24.13 -8.42
N PRO A 8 2.57 -24.27 -7.88
CA PRO A 8 1.35 -24.29 -8.69
C PRO A 8 0.94 -22.89 -9.19
N ILE A 9 1.58 -21.82 -8.71
CA ILE A 9 1.24 -20.45 -9.07
C ILE A 9 2.03 -20.04 -10.30
N GLN A 10 1.32 -19.63 -11.35
CA GLN A 10 1.87 -19.01 -12.54
C GLN A 10 1.59 -17.51 -12.50
N VAL A 11 2.62 -16.69 -12.74
CA VAL A 11 2.55 -15.23 -12.77
C VAL A 11 2.96 -14.76 -14.15
N GLU A 12 2.06 -14.09 -14.84
CA GLU A 12 2.29 -13.50 -16.16
C GLU A 12 2.34 -11.97 -16.02
N PHE A 13 3.41 -11.36 -16.50
CA PHE A 13 3.51 -9.91 -16.63
C PHE A 13 2.65 -9.42 -17.80
N VAL A 14 1.77 -8.45 -17.53
CA VAL A 14 0.86 -7.87 -18.53
C VAL A 14 1.35 -6.51 -18.98
N SER A 15 1.55 -5.59 -18.03
CA SER A 15 2.00 -4.23 -18.33
C SER A 15 2.67 -3.58 -17.11
N ALA A 16 3.39 -2.49 -17.36
CA ALA A 16 3.90 -1.62 -16.32
C ALA A 16 3.78 -0.16 -16.76
N ASP A 17 3.61 0.71 -15.77
CA ASP A 17 3.65 2.16 -15.94
C ASP A 17 4.50 2.79 -14.83
N LEU A 18 5.11 3.94 -15.13
CA LEU A 18 5.88 4.71 -14.16
C LEU A 18 5.27 6.10 -14.09
N GLU A 19 4.69 6.42 -12.93
CA GLU A 19 4.13 7.73 -12.65
C GLU A 19 4.91 8.39 -11.52
N GLU A 20 5.75 9.38 -11.86
CA GLU A 20 6.67 10.05 -10.94
C GLU A 20 7.59 9.06 -10.20
N ASP A 21 7.29 8.76 -8.94
CA ASP A 21 8.02 7.89 -8.03
C ASP A 21 7.22 6.63 -7.65
N ILE A 22 6.22 6.26 -8.45
CA ILE A 22 5.44 5.02 -8.30
C ILE A 22 5.56 4.19 -9.59
N ILE A 23 6.11 2.99 -9.49
CA ILE A 23 5.99 1.99 -10.56
C ILE A 23 4.75 1.17 -10.29
N SER A 24 3.83 1.11 -11.24
CA SER A 24 2.70 0.18 -11.21
C SER A 24 2.94 -0.98 -12.19
N ARG A 25 2.59 -2.20 -11.80
CA ARG A 25 2.71 -3.39 -12.65
C ARG A 25 1.43 -4.20 -12.58
N ILE A 26 0.93 -4.62 -13.73
CA ILE A 26 -0.22 -5.51 -13.82
C ILE A 26 0.29 -6.92 -14.09
N PHE A 27 -0.14 -7.84 -13.23
CA PHE A 27 0.14 -9.26 -13.35
C PHE A 27 -1.17 -10.04 -13.50
N ARG A 28 -1.13 -11.09 -14.30
CA ARG A 28 -2.14 -12.13 -14.32
C ARG A 28 -1.62 -13.32 -13.53
N ILE A 29 -2.30 -13.68 -12.46
CA ILE A 29 -1.93 -14.81 -11.59
C ILE A 29 -2.91 -15.95 -11.80
N TYR A 30 -2.38 -17.14 -12.03
CA TYR A 30 -3.13 -18.37 -12.26
C TYR A 30 -2.67 -19.47 -11.30
N ASN A 31 -3.61 -20.22 -10.71
CA ASN A 31 -3.31 -21.36 -9.87
C ASN A 31 -3.57 -22.68 -10.63
N ALA A 32 -2.51 -23.32 -11.10
CA ALA A 32 -2.61 -24.57 -11.85
C ALA A 32 -3.15 -25.76 -11.03
N ALA A 33 -3.12 -25.67 -9.68
CA ALA A 33 -3.74 -26.69 -8.82
C ALA A 33 -5.27 -26.51 -8.70
N ARG A 34 -5.80 -25.34 -9.08
CA ARG A 34 -7.24 -25.00 -9.04
C ARG A 34 -7.67 -24.29 -10.34
N PRO A 35 -7.58 -24.96 -11.50
CA PRO A 35 -7.84 -24.34 -12.81
C PRO A 35 -9.23 -23.72 -12.94
N GLN A 36 -10.22 -24.26 -12.23
CA GLN A 36 -11.60 -23.79 -12.22
C GLN A 36 -11.79 -22.38 -11.62
N ASP A 37 -10.84 -21.90 -10.81
CA ASP A 37 -10.93 -20.57 -10.21
C ASP A 37 -10.59 -19.46 -11.23
N GLY A 38 -10.11 -19.83 -12.42
CA GLY A 38 -9.63 -18.90 -13.45
C GLY A 38 -8.33 -18.20 -13.05
N TYR A 39 -8.14 -16.98 -13.54
CA TYR A 39 -7.03 -16.12 -13.14
C TYR A 39 -7.50 -14.97 -12.25
N ARG A 40 -6.56 -14.27 -11.63
CA ARG A 40 -6.77 -12.97 -11.00
C ARG A 40 -5.81 -11.94 -11.56
N MET A 41 -6.32 -10.75 -11.81
CA MET A 41 -5.50 -9.58 -12.11
C MET A 41 -4.99 -9.02 -10.79
N VAL A 42 -3.69 -8.75 -10.71
CA VAL A 42 -3.05 -8.16 -9.53
C VAL A 42 -2.28 -6.94 -9.98
N GLN A 43 -2.62 -5.78 -9.41
CA GLN A 43 -1.79 -4.59 -9.54
C GLN A 43 -0.80 -4.51 -8.38
N GLN A 44 0.48 -4.45 -8.71
CA GLN A 44 1.56 -4.18 -7.77
C GLN A 44 1.96 -2.71 -7.90
N PHE A 45 1.96 -2.00 -6.78
CA PHE A 45 2.54 -0.67 -6.67
C PHE A 45 3.87 -0.74 -5.94
N GLN A 46 4.92 -0.20 -6.55
CA GLN A 46 6.25 -0.06 -5.97
C GLN A 46 6.56 1.42 -5.79
N PHE A 47 6.61 1.85 -4.54
CA PHE A 47 6.91 3.23 -4.17
C PHE A 47 8.42 3.48 -4.09
N LEU A 48 8.92 4.38 -4.93
CA LEU A 48 10.32 4.80 -5.00
C LEU A 48 10.59 6.08 -4.20
N GLY A 49 9.55 6.84 -3.84
CA GLY A 49 9.61 8.09 -3.09
C GLY A 49 10.10 7.98 -1.65
N TRP A 50 10.56 6.79 -1.24
CA TRP A 50 11.09 6.51 0.09
C TRP A 50 12.49 5.87 -0.01
N PRO A 51 13.56 6.67 -0.15
CA PRO A 51 14.93 6.16 -0.27
C PRO A 51 15.34 5.36 0.97
N MET A 52 16.17 4.32 0.80
CA MET A 52 16.58 3.41 1.90
C MET A 52 17.24 4.12 3.09
N TYR A 53 17.96 5.21 2.84
CA TYR A 53 18.68 5.99 3.85
C TYR A 53 17.82 7.01 4.60
N ARG A 54 16.50 7.08 4.33
CA ARG A 54 15.58 7.98 5.04
C ARG A 54 14.56 7.21 5.87
N ASP A 55 14.19 7.82 6.98
CA ASP A 55 13.19 7.29 7.90
C ASP A 55 11.77 7.57 7.45
N THR A 56 11.55 8.53 6.53
CA THR A 56 10.24 8.94 6.00
C THR A 56 10.29 9.18 4.47
N PRO A 57 9.14 9.16 3.78
CA PRO A 57 9.03 9.56 2.38
C PRO A 57 9.53 10.99 2.11
N MET A 58 10.03 11.22 0.90
CA MET A 58 10.46 12.55 0.44
C MET A 58 9.30 13.54 0.31
N SER A 59 8.11 13.04 -0.01
CA SER A 59 6.94 13.85 -0.34
C SER A 59 5.67 13.27 0.29
N LYS A 60 4.96 14.13 1.05
CA LYS A 60 3.64 13.81 1.61
C LYS A 60 2.59 13.64 0.51
N ARG A 61 2.66 14.48 -0.53
CA ARG A 61 1.76 14.41 -1.69
C ARG A 61 1.91 13.10 -2.44
N SER A 62 3.15 12.62 -2.60
CA SER A 62 3.37 11.38 -3.33
C SER A 62 2.87 10.14 -2.56
N ILE A 63 3.08 10.07 -1.24
CA ILE A 63 2.49 8.95 -0.48
C ILE A 63 0.95 9.00 -0.46
N LEU A 64 0.34 10.19 -0.47
CA LEU A 64 -1.11 10.35 -0.64
C LEU A 64 -1.58 9.91 -2.03
N LYS A 65 -0.81 10.20 -3.08
CA LYS A 65 -1.05 9.73 -4.45
C LYS A 65 -1.04 8.20 -4.52
N LEU A 66 -0.07 7.55 -3.87
CA LEU A 66 -0.02 6.09 -3.78
C LEU A 66 -1.26 5.51 -3.11
N ILE A 67 -1.73 6.10 -2.00
CA ILE A 67 -2.96 5.66 -1.33
C ILE A 67 -4.15 5.74 -2.28
N ARG A 68 -4.35 6.88 -2.95
CA ARG A 68 -5.43 7.05 -3.94
C ARG A 68 -5.37 6.04 -5.08
N GLN A 69 -4.18 5.68 -5.56
CA GLN A 69 -4.04 4.66 -6.60
C GLN A 69 -4.41 3.25 -6.09
N VAL A 70 -4.05 2.93 -4.84
CA VAL A 70 -4.43 1.66 -4.20
C VAL A 70 -5.94 1.59 -3.97
N ASP A 71 -6.54 2.66 -3.46
CA ASP A 71 -7.98 2.74 -3.21
C ASP A 71 -8.77 2.62 -4.51
N LYS A 72 -8.36 3.34 -5.56
CA LYS A 72 -8.95 3.23 -6.91
C LYS A 72 -8.90 1.79 -7.44
N TRP A 73 -7.76 1.11 -7.28
CA TRP A 73 -7.66 -0.29 -7.72
C TRP A 73 -8.58 -1.20 -6.90
N GLN A 74 -8.72 -0.99 -5.60
CA GLN A 74 -9.66 -1.77 -4.78
C GLN A 74 -11.12 -1.54 -5.19
N GLU A 75 -11.51 -0.30 -5.50
CA GLU A 75 -12.87 0.05 -5.94
C GLU A 75 -13.22 -0.57 -7.30
N GLU A 76 -12.26 -0.59 -8.24
CA GLU A 76 -12.45 -1.13 -9.60
C GLU A 76 -12.32 -2.66 -9.68
N TYR A 77 -11.75 -3.31 -8.65
CA TYR A 77 -11.46 -4.74 -8.67
C TYR A 77 -12.71 -5.61 -8.49
N ASP A 78 -12.98 -6.46 -9.48
CA ASP A 78 -14.15 -7.34 -9.55
C ASP A 78 -13.88 -8.78 -9.08
N GLY A 79 -12.63 -9.10 -8.69
CA GLY A 79 -12.19 -10.47 -8.42
C GLY A 79 -12.59 -11.05 -7.05
N GLY A 80 -13.55 -10.41 -6.36
CA GLY A 80 -14.11 -10.79 -5.06
C GLY A 80 -13.43 -10.13 -3.85
N GLU A 81 -13.77 -10.58 -2.64
CA GLU A 81 -13.15 -10.08 -1.41
C GLU A 81 -11.64 -10.37 -1.40
N GLY A 82 -10.84 -9.32 -1.28
CA GLY A 82 -9.39 -9.38 -1.21
C GLY A 82 -8.85 -8.38 -0.20
N ARG A 83 -7.63 -8.61 0.29
CA ARG A 83 -6.91 -7.67 1.15
C ARG A 83 -5.69 -7.15 0.40
N THR A 84 -5.39 -5.85 0.53
CA THR A 84 -4.13 -5.31 0.02
C THR A 84 -2.96 -5.89 0.80
N VAL A 85 -2.00 -6.45 0.07
CA VAL A 85 -0.72 -6.87 0.64
C VAL A 85 0.23 -5.68 0.63
N VAL A 86 0.69 -5.29 1.82
CA VAL A 86 1.69 -4.23 2.00
C VAL A 86 2.96 -4.85 2.56
N HIS A 87 4.11 -4.58 1.93
CA HIS A 87 5.38 -5.07 2.43
C HIS A 87 6.51 -4.05 2.24
N CYS A 88 7.56 -4.21 3.03
CA CYS A 88 8.84 -3.51 2.89
C CYS A 88 9.96 -4.53 3.15
N LEU A 89 11.04 -4.15 3.82
CA LEU A 89 12.11 -5.08 4.20
C LEU A 89 11.70 -5.97 5.39
N ASN A 90 11.20 -5.36 6.47
CA ASN A 90 10.80 -6.08 7.70
C ASN A 90 9.26 -6.17 7.88
N GLY A 91 8.51 -5.53 6.99
CA GLY A 91 7.05 -5.45 7.03
C GLY A 91 6.50 -4.65 8.22
N GLY A 92 7.31 -3.87 8.92
CA GLY A 92 6.94 -3.13 10.14
C GLY A 92 7.03 -1.61 9.98
N GLY A 93 8.24 -1.07 9.79
CA GLY A 93 8.46 0.38 9.78
C GLY A 93 7.73 1.09 8.64
N ARG A 94 8.22 0.93 7.41
CA ARG A 94 7.62 1.57 6.22
C ARG A 94 6.21 1.08 5.92
N SER A 95 5.99 -0.24 5.99
CA SER A 95 4.68 -0.84 5.78
C SER A 95 3.67 -0.36 6.82
N GLY A 96 4.04 -0.33 8.09
CA GLY A 96 3.17 0.16 9.15
C GLY A 96 2.90 1.64 9.05
N THR A 97 3.86 2.44 8.60
CA THR A 97 3.63 3.87 8.32
C THR A 97 2.64 4.05 7.18
N PHE A 98 2.79 3.30 6.07
CA PHE A 98 1.81 3.32 4.98
C PHE A 98 0.42 2.91 5.48
N CYS A 99 0.29 1.80 6.22
CA CYS A 99 -0.98 1.36 6.79
C CYS A 99 -1.58 2.40 7.74
N ALA A 100 -0.77 3.06 8.58
CA ALA A 100 -1.23 4.07 9.52
C ALA A 100 -1.77 5.30 8.77
N ILE A 101 -1.07 5.74 7.73
CA ILE A 101 -1.53 6.85 6.89
C ILE A 101 -2.81 6.48 6.14
N SER A 102 -2.92 5.26 5.61
CA SER A 102 -4.15 4.78 4.95
C SER A 102 -5.34 4.82 5.92
N ILE A 103 -5.21 4.31 7.14
CA ILE A 103 -6.26 4.41 8.18
C ILE A 103 -6.59 5.88 8.51
N VAL A 104 -5.58 6.74 8.63
CA VAL A 104 -5.76 8.17 8.88
C VAL A 104 -6.53 8.84 7.73
N CYS A 105 -6.23 8.50 6.48
CA CYS A 105 -6.93 9.04 5.31
C CYS A 105 -8.39 8.58 5.30
N GLU A 106 -8.67 7.31 5.61
CA GLU A 106 -10.03 6.79 5.73
C GLU A 106 -10.82 7.51 6.84
N MET A 107 -10.22 7.73 8.02
CA MET A 107 -10.85 8.48 9.12
C MET A 107 -11.19 9.91 8.70
N LEU A 108 -10.25 10.60 8.03
CA LEU A 108 -10.46 11.97 7.55
C LEU A 108 -11.57 12.03 6.49
N GLN A 109 -11.57 11.09 5.55
CA GLN A 109 -12.51 11.03 4.44
C GLN A 109 -13.93 10.71 4.89
N HIS A 110 -14.10 9.76 5.80
CA HIS A 110 -15.42 9.22 6.16
C HIS A 110 -15.97 9.70 7.51
N GLN A 111 -15.10 10.10 8.44
CA GLN A 111 -15.49 10.43 9.82
C GLN A 111 -15.21 11.89 10.17
N HIS A 112 -14.55 12.64 9.29
CA HIS A 112 -14.12 14.03 9.53
C HIS A 112 -13.37 14.21 10.87
N SER A 113 -12.63 13.18 11.27
CA SER A 113 -11.82 13.15 12.49
C SER A 113 -10.54 12.37 12.25
N VAL A 114 -9.57 12.48 13.14
CA VAL A 114 -8.31 11.74 13.04
C VAL A 114 -7.77 11.39 14.42
N ASP A 115 -7.37 10.13 14.59
CA ASP A 115 -6.65 9.64 15.77
C ASP A 115 -5.45 8.78 15.33
N VAL A 116 -4.31 9.45 15.13
CA VAL A 116 -3.05 8.80 14.72
C VAL A 116 -2.57 7.81 15.79
N PHE A 117 -2.78 8.11 17.07
CA PHE A 117 -2.38 7.23 18.16
C PHE A 117 -3.16 5.92 18.09
N HIS A 118 -4.49 6.01 17.93
CA HIS A 118 -5.34 4.84 17.78
C HIS A 118 -4.98 4.03 16.54
N ALA A 119 -4.78 4.67 15.39
CA ALA A 119 -4.37 3.98 14.16
C ALA A 119 -3.09 3.14 14.38
N VAL A 120 -2.04 3.75 14.94
CA VAL A 120 -0.76 3.07 15.17
C VAL A 120 -0.87 2.00 16.27
N LYS A 121 -1.62 2.26 17.34
CA LYS A 121 -1.87 1.28 18.40
C LYS A 121 -2.58 0.04 17.86
N THR A 122 -3.60 0.23 17.02
CA THR A 122 -4.35 -0.88 16.40
C THR A 122 -3.45 -1.72 15.50
N LEU A 123 -2.56 -1.10 14.72
CA LEU A 123 -1.57 -1.84 13.93
C LEU A 123 -0.60 -2.64 14.82
N ARG A 124 -0.10 -2.02 15.90
CA ARG A 124 0.83 -2.68 16.84
C ARG A 124 0.21 -3.83 17.62
N ASN A 125 -1.09 -3.79 17.88
CA ASN A 125 -1.82 -4.92 18.48
C ASN A 125 -1.88 -6.14 17.56
N ASN A 126 -1.79 -5.95 16.24
CA ASN A 126 -1.83 -7.03 15.26
C ASN A 126 -0.42 -7.51 14.86
N LYS A 127 0.56 -6.60 14.80
CA LYS A 127 1.94 -6.92 14.45
C LYS A 127 2.91 -6.00 15.20
N PRO A 128 3.94 -6.55 15.88
CA PRO A 128 4.94 -5.71 16.55
C PRO A 128 5.74 -4.87 15.55
N ASN A 129 6.29 -3.76 16.04
CA ASN A 129 7.15 -2.83 15.29
C ASN A 129 6.49 -2.17 14.08
N MET A 130 5.16 -2.06 14.08
CA MET A 130 4.43 -1.21 13.13
C MET A 130 4.66 0.26 13.47
N VAL A 131 5.12 1.05 12.48
CA VAL A 131 5.63 2.42 12.66
C VAL A 131 6.78 2.41 13.67
N ASP A 132 7.97 2.10 13.20
CA ASP A 132 9.10 1.70 14.05
C ASP A 132 9.79 2.91 14.70
N LEU A 133 9.80 4.04 14.00
CA LEU A 133 10.55 5.23 14.41
C LEU A 133 9.63 6.39 14.79
N LEU A 134 10.12 7.25 15.69
CA LEU A 134 9.40 8.47 16.08
C LEU A 134 9.15 9.39 14.88
N ASP A 135 10.09 9.49 13.95
CA ASP A 135 9.93 10.35 12.78
C ASP A 135 8.88 9.82 11.81
N GLN A 136 8.69 8.49 11.72
CA GLN A 136 7.57 7.89 11.01
C GLN A 136 6.23 8.22 11.68
N TYR A 137 6.19 8.16 13.01
CA TYR A 137 4.99 8.51 13.78
C TYR A 137 4.60 9.99 13.61
N LYS A 138 5.57 10.91 13.70
CA LYS A 138 5.36 12.34 13.42
C LYS A 138 4.91 12.56 11.97
N PHE A 139 5.51 11.84 11.02
CA PHE A 139 5.15 11.94 9.61
C PHE A 139 3.68 11.59 9.34
N CYS A 140 3.07 10.65 10.07
CA CYS A 140 1.64 10.39 9.98
C CYS A 140 0.78 11.63 10.29
N TYR A 141 1.15 12.42 11.30
CA TYR A 141 0.47 13.70 11.60
C TYR A 141 0.68 14.72 10.50
N GLU A 142 1.91 14.82 9.97
CA GLU A 142 2.19 15.76 8.89
C GLU A 142 1.41 15.43 7.62
N VAL A 143 1.23 14.14 7.30
CA VAL A 143 0.41 13.72 6.16
C VAL A 143 -1.07 14.01 6.40
N ALA A 144 -1.57 13.84 7.64
CA ALA A 144 -2.94 14.24 7.98
C ALA A 144 -3.18 15.74 7.72
N LEU A 145 -2.22 16.60 8.10
CA LEU A 145 -2.26 18.03 7.82
C LEU A 145 -2.18 18.33 6.32
N GLU A 146 -1.29 17.65 5.59
CA GLU A 146 -1.20 17.80 4.12
C GLU A 146 -2.52 17.40 3.45
N TYR A 147 -3.16 16.32 3.88
CA TYR A 147 -4.44 15.85 3.35
C TYR A 147 -5.51 16.94 3.50
N LEU A 148 -5.64 17.52 4.70
CA LEU A 148 -6.60 18.59 4.99
C LEU A 148 -6.36 19.86 4.17
N ASN A 149 -5.10 20.20 3.90
CA ASN A 149 -4.73 21.38 3.11
C ASN A 149 -4.82 21.16 1.59
N SER A 150 -5.01 19.92 1.15
CA SER A 150 -5.11 19.54 -0.27
C SER A 150 -6.56 19.42 -0.75
N GLY A 151 -7.53 19.66 0.13
CA GLY A 151 -8.97 19.71 -0.16
C GLY A 151 -9.43 21.06 -0.68
#